data_AF-A0A7C1PSG4-F1
#
_entry.id   AF-A0A7C1PSG4-F1
#
_cell.length_a   1.000
_cell.length_b   1.000
_cell.length_c   1.000
_cell.angle_alpha   90.00
_cell.angle_beta   90.00
_cell.angle_gamma   90.00
#
_symmetry.space_group_name_H-M   'P 1'
#
loop_
_entity.id
_entity.type
_entity.pdbx_description
1 polymer ?
#
loop_
_entity_poly.entity_id
_entity_poly.type
_entity_poly.pdbx_seq_one_letter_code
_entity_poly.pdbx_strand_id
1 'polypeptide(L)'
;MRLAVATVVLLGVSFSAFAHFVFVYVSSEAGEARLVFGHAAAPDPKTPATRAEKTLLTLRSVNGQDYKLVVEKGAGNYYRALLKEHQPRLIFGVTEAAVTQRGDNPPMLTWYYPKVIVGDPFAAGNAVGEALPMEIVPLRADGGVRFQVRRQGKTVADAEVSVDLSEKAEKGEVSSTSVKTDTQGLTPIYKEGGRYCVAARVTERRSGEWAGKKYEAVRHIATLVCDVPPLNGR
;
A
#
# COMPACT_ATOMS: atom_id res chain seq x y z
N MET A 1 10.76 20.18 58.84
CA MET A 1 9.77 19.52 57.95
C MET A 1 10.40 19.33 56.58
N ARG A 2 10.67 18.09 56.16
CA ARG A 2 11.17 17.77 54.81
C ARG A 2 9.96 17.40 53.94
N LEU A 3 9.67 18.18 52.90
CA LEU A 3 8.70 17.79 51.86
C LEU A 3 9.41 16.88 50.86
N ALA A 4 8.95 15.64 50.75
CA ALA A 4 9.30 14.74 49.66
C ALA A 4 8.35 14.98 48.49
N VAL A 5 8.87 15.39 47.34
CA VAL A 5 8.13 15.48 46.08
C VAL A 5 8.37 14.17 45.33
N ALA A 6 7.32 13.37 45.16
CA ALA A 6 7.34 12.15 44.34
C ALA A 6 6.93 12.51 42.91
N THR A 7 7.88 12.42 41.97
CA THR A 7 7.61 12.54 40.53
C THR A 7 7.10 11.21 40.00
N VAL A 8 5.80 11.12 39.70
CA VAL A 8 5.21 10.00 38.97
C VAL A 8 5.57 10.15 37.49
N VAL A 9 6.46 9.30 36.99
CA VAL A 9 6.76 9.16 35.56
C VAL A 9 5.66 8.30 34.93
N LEU A 10 4.73 8.93 34.21
CA LEU A 10 3.78 8.22 33.35
C LEU A 10 4.51 7.73 32.09
N LEU A 11 4.86 6.45 32.06
CA LEU A 11 5.23 5.74 30.83
C LEU A 11 3.99 5.58 29.95
N GLY A 12 3.83 6.50 29.00
CA GLY A 12 2.82 6.41 27.95
C GLY A 12 3.13 5.25 27.00
N VAL A 13 2.44 4.13 27.16
CA VAL A 13 2.46 3.04 26.18
C VAL A 13 1.75 3.54 24.92
N SER A 14 2.51 3.99 23.94
CA SER A 14 1.97 4.29 22.61
C SER A 14 1.66 2.98 21.90
N PHE A 15 0.37 2.62 21.84
CA PHE A 15 -0.08 1.57 20.95
C PHE A 15 0.14 2.03 19.51
N SER A 16 1.01 1.32 18.77
CA SER A 16 1.14 1.49 17.33
C SER A 16 -0.22 1.21 16.69
N ALA A 17 -0.90 2.27 16.26
CA ALA A 17 -2.14 2.14 15.51
C ALA A 17 -1.81 1.62 14.10
N PHE A 18 -1.85 0.31 13.93
CA PHE A 18 -1.79 -0.29 12.60
C PHE A 18 -3.01 0.14 11.80
N ALA A 19 -2.78 0.60 10.57
CA ALA A 19 -3.85 1.10 9.72
C ALA A 19 -4.07 0.13 8.56
N HIS A 20 -5.35 -0.10 8.27
CA HIS A 20 -5.78 -0.99 7.20
C HIS A 20 -5.70 -0.28 5.86
N PHE A 21 -5.31 -1.03 4.83
CA PHE A 21 -5.16 -0.56 3.47
C PHE A 21 -5.74 -1.54 2.47
N VAL A 22 -6.09 -1.05 1.28
CA VAL A 22 -6.40 -1.91 0.14
C VAL A 22 -5.10 -2.40 -0.48
N PHE A 23 -4.86 -3.70 -0.45
CA PHE A 23 -3.76 -4.36 -1.15
C PHE A 23 -4.29 -5.22 -2.28
N VAL A 24 -3.51 -5.34 -3.36
CA VAL A 24 -3.68 -6.37 -4.38
C VAL A 24 -2.46 -7.28 -4.37
N TYR A 25 -2.66 -8.58 -4.55
CA TYR A 25 -1.57 -9.55 -4.72
C TYR A 25 -2.02 -10.71 -5.61
N VAL A 26 -1.06 -11.45 -6.17
CA VAL A 26 -1.35 -12.66 -6.94
C VAL A 26 -1.32 -13.87 -6.01
N SER A 27 -2.41 -14.63 -5.99
CA SER A 27 -2.48 -15.90 -5.26
C SER A 27 -1.63 -16.95 -5.98
N SER A 28 -0.66 -17.52 -5.28
CA SER A 28 0.19 -18.61 -5.79
C SER A 28 -0.59 -19.90 -6.09
N GLU A 29 -1.77 -20.07 -5.48
CA GLU A 29 -2.54 -21.31 -5.55
C GLU A 29 -3.64 -21.30 -6.62
N ALA A 30 -4.12 -20.12 -7.01
CA ALA A 30 -5.41 -19.99 -7.70
C ALA A 30 -5.38 -19.21 -9.03
N GLY A 31 -4.21 -18.76 -9.49
CA GLY A 31 -4.09 -18.04 -10.77
C GLY A 31 -4.94 -16.76 -10.84
N GLU A 32 -5.19 -16.14 -9.69
CA GLU A 32 -6.07 -14.99 -9.51
C GLU A 32 -5.34 -13.86 -8.78
N ALA A 33 -5.68 -12.62 -9.10
CA ALA A 33 -5.37 -11.49 -8.23
C ALA A 33 -6.43 -11.41 -7.13
N ARG A 34 -6.00 -11.13 -5.90
CA ARG A 34 -6.87 -10.90 -4.74
C ARG A 34 -6.71 -9.48 -4.24
N LEU A 35 -7.83 -8.87 -3.90
CA LEU A 35 -7.97 -7.57 -3.26
C LEU A 35 -8.42 -7.77 -1.83
N VAL A 36 -7.66 -7.22 -0.88
CA VAL A 36 -7.91 -7.36 0.57
C VAL A 36 -7.90 -5.99 1.22
N PHE A 37 -8.50 -5.89 2.42
CA PHE A 37 -8.41 -4.72 3.27
C PHE A 37 -7.76 -5.12 4.59
N GLY A 38 -6.52 -4.72 4.81
CA GLY A 38 -5.65 -5.36 5.80
C GLY A 38 -4.41 -4.54 6.14
N HIS A 39 -3.63 -5.04 7.11
CA HIS A 39 -2.25 -4.59 7.32
C HIS A 39 -1.25 -5.30 6.41
N ALA A 40 -1.65 -6.44 5.86
CA ALA A 40 -0.85 -7.27 4.97
C ALA A 40 -1.62 -7.60 3.68
N ALA A 41 -0.89 -8.11 2.69
CA ALA A 41 -1.45 -8.65 1.45
C ALA A 41 -2.02 -10.08 1.65
N ALA A 42 -2.92 -10.23 2.63
CA ALA A 42 -3.62 -11.47 2.92
C ALA A 42 -5.05 -11.17 3.43
N PRO A 43 -6.02 -12.09 3.27
CA PRO A 43 -7.37 -11.89 3.77
C PRO A 43 -7.34 -11.92 5.31
N ASP A 44 -7.99 -10.94 5.94
CA ASP A 44 -8.18 -10.93 7.38
C ASP A 44 -9.61 -11.41 7.71
N PRO A 45 -9.79 -12.52 8.44
CA PRO A 45 -11.11 -13.03 8.79
C PRO A 45 -11.92 -12.07 9.67
N LYS A 46 -11.27 -11.12 10.36
CA LYS A 46 -11.91 -10.13 11.23
C LYS A 46 -12.23 -8.82 10.52
N THR A 47 -11.64 -8.58 9.35
CA THR A 47 -11.79 -7.31 8.63
C THR A 47 -12.42 -7.53 7.26
N PRO A 48 -13.70 -7.16 7.06
CA PRO A 48 -14.34 -7.26 5.76
C PRO A 48 -13.62 -6.42 4.70
N ALA A 49 -13.43 -6.99 3.50
CA ALA A 49 -12.79 -6.31 2.38
C ALA A 49 -13.68 -5.28 1.66
N THR A 50 -14.77 -4.81 2.28
CA THR A 50 -15.77 -3.90 1.66
C THR A 50 -15.15 -2.61 1.13
N ARG A 51 -14.05 -2.16 1.74
CA ARG A 51 -13.27 -1.01 1.24
C ARG A 51 -12.69 -1.21 -0.15
N ALA A 52 -12.51 -2.46 -0.60
CA ALA A 52 -11.98 -2.80 -1.92
C ALA A 52 -13.05 -3.09 -2.97
N GLU A 53 -14.35 -3.07 -2.63
CA GLU A 53 -15.45 -3.49 -3.50
C GLU A 53 -15.50 -2.77 -4.84
N LYS A 54 -15.26 -1.45 -4.83
CA LYS A 54 -15.32 -0.59 -6.02
C LYS A 54 -13.97 -0.47 -6.73
N THR A 55 -13.05 -1.39 -6.49
CA THR A 55 -11.73 -1.33 -7.13
C THR A 55 -11.85 -1.71 -8.59
N LEU A 56 -11.41 -0.80 -9.47
CA LEU A 56 -11.16 -1.13 -10.86
C LEU A 56 -9.73 -1.65 -10.97
N LEU A 57 -9.54 -2.86 -11.51
CA LEU A 57 -8.23 -3.45 -11.72
C LEU A 57 -7.86 -3.49 -13.20
N THR A 58 -6.58 -3.25 -13.45
CA THR A 58 -5.91 -3.37 -14.74
C THR A 58 -4.71 -4.30 -14.60
N LEU A 59 -4.61 -5.28 -15.49
CA LEU A 59 -3.43 -6.11 -15.67
C LEU A 59 -2.58 -5.50 -16.79
N ARG A 60 -1.29 -5.32 -16.55
CA ARG A 60 -0.30 -5.06 -17.60
C ARG A 60 0.48 -6.34 -17.87
N SER A 61 0.48 -6.81 -19.10
CA SER A 61 1.17 -8.04 -19.48
C SER A 61 2.68 -7.84 -19.61
N VAL A 62 3.42 -8.93 -19.74
CA VAL A 62 4.86 -8.91 -20.05
C VAL A 62 5.20 -8.14 -21.33
N ASN A 63 4.26 -8.00 -22.26
CA ASN A 63 4.41 -7.24 -23.51
C ASN A 63 4.00 -5.76 -23.37
N GLY A 64 3.61 -5.33 -22.17
CA GLY A 64 3.21 -3.94 -21.89
C GLY A 64 1.77 -3.60 -22.29
N GLN A 65 0.95 -4.59 -22.69
CA GLN A 65 -0.46 -4.38 -23.00
C GLN A 65 -1.32 -4.38 -21.74
N ASP A 66 -2.25 -3.43 -21.66
CA ASP A 66 -3.16 -3.27 -20.51
C ASP A 66 -4.52 -3.92 -20.79
N TYR A 67 -5.01 -4.70 -19.82
CA TYR A 67 -6.30 -5.39 -19.85
C TYR A 67 -7.10 -5.05 -18.61
N LYS A 68 -8.37 -4.66 -18.80
CA LYS A 68 -9.30 -4.49 -17.69
C LYS A 68 -9.65 -5.87 -17.10
N LEU A 69 -9.49 -6.00 -15.79
CA LEU A 69 -9.89 -7.19 -15.07
C LEU A 69 -11.33 -7.07 -14.56
N VAL A 70 -12.04 -8.19 -14.55
CA VAL A 70 -13.35 -8.30 -13.91
C VAL A 70 -13.14 -8.68 -12.45
N VAL A 71 -13.59 -7.82 -11.54
CA VAL A 71 -13.48 -8.03 -10.09
C VAL A 71 -14.81 -8.57 -9.58
N GLU A 72 -14.75 -9.67 -8.83
CA GLU A 72 -15.89 -10.32 -8.19
C GLU A 72 -15.60 -10.61 -6.72
N LYS A 73 -16.65 -10.89 -5.93
CA LYS A 73 -16.49 -11.24 -4.53
C LYS A 73 -15.89 -12.65 -4.41
N GLY A 74 -14.84 -12.80 -3.60
CA GLY A 74 -14.27 -14.10 -3.27
C GLY A 74 -15.09 -14.87 -2.23
N ALA A 75 -14.70 -16.12 -1.95
CA ALA A 75 -15.37 -16.95 -0.95
C ALA A 75 -15.08 -16.53 0.50
N GLY A 76 -14.11 -15.63 0.72
CA GLY A 76 -13.75 -15.10 2.03
C GLY A 76 -13.74 -13.56 2.07
N ASN A 77 -12.97 -12.99 2.99
CA ASN A 77 -12.81 -11.53 3.13
C ASN A 77 -11.83 -10.97 2.09
N TYR A 78 -12.15 -11.17 0.82
CA TYR A 78 -11.41 -10.63 -0.31
C TYR A 78 -12.31 -10.52 -1.56
N TYR A 79 -11.91 -9.66 -2.48
CA TYR A 79 -12.38 -9.67 -3.87
C TYR A 79 -11.32 -10.31 -4.75
N ARG A 80 -11.70 -10.86 -5.89
CA ARG A 80 -10.77 -11.51 -6.81
C ARG A 80 -10.99 -11.11 -8.26
N ALA A 81 -9.94 -11.29 -9.05
CA ALA A 81 -9.99 -11.23 -10.50
C ALA A 81 -9.16 -12.37 -11.09
N LEU A 82 -9.76 -13.15 -11.99
CA LEU A 82 -9.04 -14.19 -12.71
C LEU A 82 -8.07 -13.55 -13.70
N LEU A 83 -6.82 -14.01 -13.73
CA LEU A 83 -5.78 -13.43 -14.57
C LEU A 83 -5.86 -13.88 -16.04
N LYS A 84 -6.72 -14.87 -16.33
CA LYS A 84 -6.85 -15.53 -17.65
C LYS A 84 -5.47 -16.05 -18.13
N GLU A 85 -5.34 -16.39 -19.41
CA GLU A 85 -4.08 -16.82 -20.02
C GLU A 85 -3.04 -15.69 -20.17
N HIS A 86 -3.30 -14.51 -19.60
CA HIS A 86 -2.36 -13.39 -19.67
C HIS A 86 -1.23 -13.60 -18.66
N GLN A 87 0.01 -13.44 -19.10
CA GLN A 87 1.18 -13.41 -18.21
C GLN A 87 1.31 -11.99 -17.62
N PRO A 88 0.93 -11.77 -16.35
CA PRO A 88 1.01 -10.46 -15.75
C PRO A 88 2.47 -10.07 -15.51
N ARG A 89 2.80 -8.81 -15.81
CA ARG A 89 3.99 -8.14 -15.29
C ARG A 89 3.64 -7.35 -14.03
N LEU A 90 2.50 -6.67 -14.05
CA LEU A 90 1.97 -5.96 -12.88
C LEU A 90 0.46 -5.87 -12.97
N ILE A 91 -0.17 -5.69 -11.81
CA ILE A 91 -1.60 -5.45 -11.68
C ILE A 91 -1.75 -4.22 -10.80
N PHE A 92 -2.58 -3.29 -11.21
CA PHE A 92 -2.81 -2.05 -10.50
C PHE A 92 -4.29 -1.68 -10.52
N GLY A 93 -4.70 -0.81 -9.62
CA GLY A 93 -6.08 -0.39 -9.58
C GLY A 93 -6.31 0.97 -8.96
N VAL A 94 -7.58 1.36 -9.00
CA VAL A 94 -8.10 2.56 -8.35
C VAL A 94 -9.33 2.16 -7.57
N THR A 95 -9.35 2.49 -6.28
CA THR A 95 -10.50 2.31 -5.41
C THR A 95 -11.01 3.65 -4.94
N GLU A 96 -12.28 3.91 -5.19
CA GLU A 96 -13.01 5.02 -4.62
C GLU A 96 -13.62 4.59 -3.27
N ALA A 97 -13.02 4.98 -2.15
CA ALA A 97 -13.44 4.52 -0.82
C ALA A 97 -14.47 5.43 -0.12
N ALA A 98 -14.97 6.44 -0.83
CA ALA A 98 -15.92 7.47 -0.38
C ALA A 98 -15.38 8.45 0.68
N VAL A 99 -16.24 9.39 1.08
CA VAL A 99 -16.00 10.34 2.19
C VAL A 99 -16.24 9.65 3.51
N THR A 100 -15.27 9.76 4.42
CA THR A 100 -15.34 9.19 5.78
C THR A 100 -14.96 10.23 6.82
N GLN A 101 -15.54 10.12 8.01
CA GLN A 101 -15.20 10.94 9.16
C GLN A 101 -15.01 10.01 10.37
N ARG A 102 -13.94 10.22 11.14
CA ARG A 102 -13.64 9.44 12.35
C ARG A 102 -13.52 10.37 13.54
N GLY A 103 -14.50 10.31 14.45
CA GLY A 103 -14.59 11.24 15.58
C GLY A 103 -14.63 12.68 15.09
N ASP A 104 -13.88 13.54 15.78
CA ASP A 104 -13.84 14.99 15.50
C ASP A 104 -12.87 15.38 14.38
N ASN A 105 -12.26 14.42 13.68
CA ASN A 105 -11.41 14.73 12.53
C ASN A 105 -12.24 15.28 11.36
N PRO A 106 -11.68 16.18 10.52
CA PRO A 106 -12.36 16.65 9.32
C PRO A 106 -12.80 15.50 8.40
N PRO A 107 -13.97 15.61 7.74
CA PRO A 107 -14.39 14.63 6.74
C PRO A 107 -13.39 14.54 5.59
N MET A 108 -13.04 13.32 5.20
CA MET A 108 -11.95 13.06 4.26
C MET A 108 -12.38 12.12 3.14
N LEU A 109 -12.14 12.55 1.91
CA LEU A 109 -12.27 11.71 0.72
C LEU A 109 -11.02 10.85 0.58
N THR A 110 -11.16 9.53 0.50
CA THR A 110 -10.02 8.60 0.38
C THR A 110 -10.01 7.86 -0.95
N TRP A 111 -8.84 7.81 -1.59
CA TRP A 111 -8.55 7.01 -2.77
C TRP A 111 -7.46 5.99 -2.45
N TYR A 112 -7.63 4.76 -2.94
CA TYR A 112 -6.57 3.75 -2.91
C TYR A 112 -6.07 3.43 -4.31
N TYR A 113 -4.76 3.16 -4.40
CA TYR A 113 -4.04 2.81 -5.62
C TYR A 113 -3.22 1.54 -5.41
N PRO A 114 -3.89 0.37 -5.29
CA PRO A 114 -3.18 -0.87 -5.06
C PRO A 114 -2.38 -1.29 -6.29
N LYS A 115 -1.15 -1.77 -6.08
CA LYS A 115 -0.29 -2.32 -7.12
C LYS A 115 0.42 -3.59 -6.63
N VAL A 116 0.54 -4.59 -7.50
CA VAL A 116 1.44 -5.73 -7.34
C VAL A 116 2.33 -5.84 -8.56
N ILE A 117 3.62 -6.08 -8.36
CA ILE A 117 4.56 -6.45 -9.41
C ILE A 117 4.74 -7.96 -9.38
N VAL A 118 4.68 -8.59 -10.55
CA VAL A 118 4.87 -10.03 -10.75
C VAL A 118 6.20 -10.24 -11.46
N GLY A 119 7.11 -10.99 -10.83
CA GLY A 119 8.47 -11.19 -11.32
C GLY A 119 9.46 -10.16 -10.78
N ASP A 120 10.46 -9.77 -11.58
CA ASP A 120 11.53 -8.87 -11.15
C ASP A 120 10.99 -7.46 -10.81
N PRO A 121 11.06 -7.03 -9.53
CA PRO A 121 10.59 -5.71 -9.12
C PRO A 121 11.39 -4.56 -9.75
N PHE A 122 12.61 -4.83 -10.21
CA PHE A 122 13.50 -3.80 -10.77
C PHE A 122 13.48 -3.72 -12.29
N ALA A 123 12.68 -4.56 -12.95
CA ALA A 123 12.53 -4.54 -14.40
C ALA A 123 11.97 -3.19 -14.89
N ALA A 124 12.43 -2.75 -16.05
CA ALA A 124 11.88 -1.58 -16.72
C ALA A 124 10.37 -1.76 -16.97
N GLY A 125 9.61 -0.67 -16.93
CA GLY A 125 8.16 -0.72 -17.17
C GLY A 125 7.29 -1.10 -15.95
N ASN A 126 7.89 -1.23 -14.76
CA ASN A 126 7.16 -1.44 -13.50
C ASN A 126 6.51 -0.15 -12.92
N ALA A 127 6.88 1.01 -13.47
CA ALA A 127 6.17 2.26 -13.25
C ALA A 127 4.94 2.32 -14.15
N VAL A 128 3.77 2.60 -13.56
CA VAL A 128 2.53 2.77 -14.33
C VAL A 128 2.49 4.16 -14.98
N GLY A 129 3.09 5.17 -14.33
CA GLY A 129 3.09 6.54 -14.81
C GLY A 129 1.75 7.24 -14.59
N GLU A 130 1.40 8.16 -15.47
CA GLU A 130 0.24 9.04 -15.31
C GLU A 130 -1.12 8.31 -15.25
N ALA A 131 -1.19 7.08 -15.77
CA ALA A 131 -2.38 6.25 -15.70
C ALA A 131 -2.75 5.83 -14.25
N LEU A 132 -1.81 5.93 -13.30
CA LEU A 132 -2.06 5.71 -11.87
C LEU A 132 -1.77 7.00 -11.09
N PRO A 133 -2.78 7.66 -10.50
CA PRO A 133 -2.59 8.98 -9.88
C PRO A 133 -1.54 9.02 -8.78
N MET A 134 -1.33 7.92 -8.05
CA MET A 134 -0.25 7.77 -7.09
C MET A 134 0.26 6.34 -7.12
N GLU A 135 1.58 6.17 -7.09
CA GLU A 135 2.20 4.84 -7.13
C GLU A 135 3.47 4.78 -6.26
N ILE A 136 3.88 3.56 -5.95
CA ILE A 136 5.17 3.26 -5.32
C ILE A 136 5.99 2.45 -6.33
N VAL A 137 7.24 2.82 -6.55
CA VAL A 137 8.16 2.12 -7.46
C VAL A 137 9.35 1.60 -6.65
N PRO A 138 9.62 0.28 -6.64
CA PRO A 138 10.82 -0.25 -6.01
C PRO A 138 12.04 0.05 -6.88
N LEU A 139 13.13 0.49 -6.25
CA LEU A 139 14.40 0.80 -6.88
C LEU A 139 15.51 0.03 -6.20
N ARG A 140 16.43 -0.52 -7.00
CA ARG A 140 17.66 -1.14 -6.49
C ARG A 140 18.57 -0.05 -5.91
N ALA A 141 19.13 -0.30 -4.74
CA ALA A 141 20.05 0.62 -4.07
C ALA A 141 21.05 -0.16 -3.21
N ASP A 142 22.36 -0.04 -3.49
CA ASP A 142 23.48 -0.58 -2.70
C ASP A 142 23.21 -1.92 -2.02
N GLY A 143 22.93 -3.00 -2.74
CA GLY A 143 22.65 -4.32 -2.11
C GLY A 143 21.34 -4.38 -1.34
N GLY A 144 20.40 -3.51 -1.65
CA GLY A 144 19.09 -3.37 -1.03
C GLY A 144 18.04 -2.79 -1.98
N VAL A 145 16.84 -2.57 -1.45
CA VAL A 145 15.72 -1.93 -2.10
C VAL A 145 15.37 -0.63 -1.39
N ARG A 146 14.97 0.39 -2.13
CA ARG A 146 14.27 1.56 -1.62
C ARG A 146 13.02 1.81 -2.45
N PHE A 147 12.04 2.48 -1.87
CA PHE A 147 10.76 2.72 -2.51
C PHE A 147 10.62 4.19 -2.86
N GLN A 148 10.29 4.49 -4.11
CA GLN A 148 10.00 5.83 -4.56
C GLN A 148 8.49 6.05 -4.63
N VAL A 149 8.00 7.07 -3.91
CA VAL A 149 6.61 7.50 -3.98
C VAL A 149 6.46 8.52 -5.09
N ARG A 150 5.50 8.27 -5.99
CA ARG A 150 5.17 9.16 -7.10
C ARG A 150 3.70 9.54 -7.08
N ARG A 151 3.38 10.76 -7.48
CA ARG A 151 2.03 11.26 -7.72
C ARG A 151 2.01 11.99 -9.05
N GLN A 152 1.09 11.60 -9.93
CA GLN A 152 0.98 12.13 -11.29
C GLN A 152 2.35 12.11 -12.01
N GLY A 153 3.06 10.99 -11.91
CA GLY A 153 4.38 10.80 -12.50
C GLY A 153 5.55 11.54 -11.80
N LYS A 154 5.30 12.41 -10.83
CA LYS A 154 6.35 13.18 -10.11
C LYS A 154 6.67 12.59 -8.76
N THR A 155 7.91 12.74 -8.29
CA THR A 155 8.32 12.29 -6.94
C THR A 155 7.63 13.10 -5.86
N VAL A 156 7.32 12.47 -4.72
CA VAL A 156 6.63 13.13 -3.61
C VAL A 156 7.50 13.06 -2.36
N ALA A 157 7.96 14.22 -1.89
CA ALA A 157 8.64 14.33 -0.60
C ALA A 157 7.65 14.27 0.57
N ASP A 158 8.15 13.92 1.76
CA ASP A 158 7.41 13.89 3.02
C ASP A 158 6.17 12.98 3.03
N ALA A 159 5.98 12.13 2.02
CA ALA A 159 4.95 11.10 2.03
C ALA A 159 5.21 10.12 3.19
N GLU A 160 4.17 9.83 3.97
CA GLU A 160 4.24 8.82 5.04
C GLU A 160 4.24 7.43 4.42
N VAL A 161 5.26 6.63 4.71
CA VAL A 161 5.42 5.28 4.14
C VAL A 161 5.56 4.26 5.27
N SER A 162 4.71 3.24 5.26
CA SER A 162 4.90 2.02 6.03
C SER A 162 5.48 0.93 5.14
N VAL A 163 6.59 0.34 5.53
CA VAL A 163 7.25 -0.78 4.84
C VAL A 163 7.19 -2.00 5.75
N ASP A 164 6.64 -3.09 5.23
CA ASP A 164 6.52 -4.37 5.93
C ASP A 164 7.11 -5.51 5.09
N LEU A 165 7.70 -6.50 5.76
CA LEU A 165 8.19 -7.76 5.21
C LEU A 165 7.26 -8.88 5.67
N SER A 166 6.48 -9.47 4.75
CA SER A 166 5.40 -10.40 5.09
C SER A 166 5.85 -11.59 5.93
N GLU A 167 7.06 -12.13 5.67
CA GLU A 167 7.61 -13.28 6.41
C GLU A 167 7.87 -12.99 7.90
N LYS A 168 8.19 -11.73 8.25
CA LYS A 168 8.38 -11.32 9.64
C LYS A 168 7.02 -11.11 10.33
N ALA A 169 6.05 -10.54 9.61
CA ALA A 169 4.68 -10.37 10.10
C ALA A 169 4.01 -11.71 10.42
N GLU A 170 4.21 -12.74 9.58
CA GLU A 170 3.69 -14.10 9.83
C GLU A 170 4.29 -14.76 11.08
N LYS A 171 5.52 -14.38 11.45
CA LYS A 171 6.18 -14.83 12.69
C LYS A 171 5.79 -14.02 13.91
N GLY A 172 4.86 -13.07 13.78
CA GLY A 172 4.43 -12.18 14.87
C GLY A 172 5.50 -11.15 15.26
N GLU A 173 6.53 -10.96 14.43
CA GLU A 173 7.54 -9.94 14.65
C GLU A 173 7.02 -8.57 14.18
N VAL A 174 7.33 -7.51 14.93
CA VAL A 174 7.03 -6.14 14.49
C VAL A 174 7.96 -5.80 13.32
N SER A 175 7.45 -5.93 12.10
CA SER A 175 8.22 -5.70 10.86
C SER A 175 7.85 -4.41 10.13
N SER A 176 6.79 -3.73 10.57
CA SER A 176 6.37 -2.48 9.95
C SER A 176 7.23 -1.30 10.41
N THR A 177 8.00 -0.73 9.48
CA THR A 177 8.76 0.52 9.71
C THR A 177 7.99 1.68 9.09
N SER A 178 7.73 2.74 9.87
CA SER A 178 7.13 3.98 9.38
C SER A 178 8.21 5.03 9.14
N VAL A 179 8.28 5.56 7.92
CA VAL A 179 9.25 6.58 7.49
C VAL A 179 8.56 7.68 6.71
N LYS A 180 9.26 8.78 6.48
CA LYS A 180 8.90 9.76 5.46
C LYS A 180 9.87 9.67 4.29
N THR A 181 9.38 9.99 3.11
CA THR A 181 10.22 10.09 1.92
C THR A 181 11.06 11.37 1.93
N ASP A 182 12.26 11.30 1.37
CA ASP A 182 13.14 12.45 1.17
C ASP A 182 12.67 13.36 0.01
N THR A 183 13.47 14.38 -0.33
CA THR A 183 13.18 15.32 -1.42
C THR A 183 13.09 14.67 -2.81
N GLN A 184 13.65 13.47 -2.98
CA GLN A 184 13.57 12.67 -4.20
C GLN A 184 12.41 11.66 -4.16
N GLY A 185 11.59 11.72 -3.11
CA GLY A 185 10.47 10.83 -2.87
C GLY A 185 10.88 9.42 -2.46
N LEU A 186 12.08 9.24 -1.89
CA LEU A 186 12.65 7.94 -1.57
C LEU A 186 12.59 7.61 -0.09
N THR A 187 12.36 6.34 0.22
CA THR A 187 12.58 5.77 1.55
C THR A 187 14.07 5.49 1.79
N PRO A 188 14.47 5.16 3.04
CA PRO A 188 15.74 4.49 3.31
C PRO A 188 15.90 3.17 2.52
N ILE A 189 17.13 2.65 2.52
CA ILE A 189 17.47 1.36 1.91
C ILE A 189 17.16 0.23 2.90
N TYR A 190 16.45 -0.79 2.43
CA TYR A 190 16.18 -2.05 3.13
C TYR A 190 17.03 -3.17 2.49
N LYS A 191 17.70 -3.97 3.31
CA LYS A 191 18.72 -4.94 2.82
C LYS A 191 18.17 -6.35 2.68
N GLU A 192 17.06 -6.63 3.34
CA GLU A 192 16.42 -7.93 3.31
C GLU A 192 15.79 -8.23 1.94
N GLY A 193 15.88 -9.49 1.53
CA GLY A 193 15.02 -10.03 0.49
C GLY A 193 13.69 -10.50 1.08
N GLY A 194 12.72 -10.77 0.22
CA GLY A 194 11.41 -11.31 0.60
C GLY A 194 10.26 -10.49 0.02
N ARG A 195 9.05 -10.85 0.44
CA ARG A 195 7.83 -10.14 0.05
C ARG A 195 7.67 -8.86 0.84
N TYR A 196 7.69 -7.74 0.13
CA TYR A 196 7.40 -6.43 0.69
C TYR A 196 5.93 -6.06 0.50
N CYS A 197 5.31 -5.57 1.57
CA CYS A 197 4.03 -4.86 1.56
C CYS A 197 4.29 -3.40 1.96
N VAL A 198 4.16 -2.49 1.01
CA VAL A 198 4.43 -1.06 1.23
C VAL A 198 3.16 -0.27 1.07
N ALA A 199 2.93 0.71 1.93
CA ALA A 199 1.83 1.66 1.79
C ALA A 199 2.33 3.08 2.00
N ALA A 200 1.99 3.97 1.08
CA ALA A 200 2.35 5.38 1.11
C ALA A 200 1.08 6.23 1.19
N ARG A 201 1.09 7.26 2.05
CA ARG A 201 -0.02 8.20 2.21
C ARG A 201 0.42 9.63 1.91
N VAL A 202 -0.43 10.32 1.18
CA VAL A 202 -0.36 11.76 0.96
C VAL A 202 -1.73 12.34 1.23
N THR A 203 -1.82 13.37 2.06
CA THR A 203 -3.08 14.06 2.38
C THR A 203 -2.98 15.51 1.96
N GLU A 204 -3.97 15.97 1.19
CA GLU A 204 -4.09 17.35 0.73
C GLU A 204 -5.24 18.03 1.45
N ARG A 205 -4.99 19.23 1.98
CA ARG A 205 -6.06 20.10 2.47
C ARG A 205 -6.77 20.69 1.25
N ARG A 206 -7.87 20.05 0.88
CA ARG A 206 -8.72 20.44 -0.23
C ARG A 206 -10.14 20.10 0.12
N SER A 207 -10.99 21.11 0.17
CA SER A 207 -12.41 20.92 0.41
C SER A 207 -13.18 20.71 -0.88
N GLY A 208 -14.32 20.04 -0.79
CA GLY A 208 -15.21 19.81 -1.93
C GLY A 208 -16.41 18.95 -1.55
N GLU A 209 -17.10 18.46 -2.57
CA GLU A 209 -18.22 17.53 -2.43
C GLU A 209 -17.99 16.29 -3.29
N TRP A 210 -18.33 15.12 -2.79
CA TRP A 210 -18.27 13.86 -3.51
C TRP A 210 -19.48 13.00 -3.17
N ALA A 211 -20.25 12.61 -4.19
CA ALA A 211 -21.49 11.84 -4.02
C ALA A 211 -22.43 12.41 -2.93
N GLY A 212 -22.65 13.73 -2.94
CA GLY A 212 -23.51 14.41 -1.97
C GLY A 212 -22.89 14.68 -0.59
N LYS A 213 -21.62 14.30 -0.37
CA LYS A 213 -20.94 14.47 0.93
C LYS A 213 -19.80 15.47 0.83
N LYS A 214 -19.79 16.45 1.74
CA LYS A 214 -18.70 17.41 1.87
C LYS A 214 -17.46 16.76 2.48
N TYR A 215 -16.29 17.16 1.99
CA TYR A 215 -14.99 16.81 2.56
C TYR A 215 -14.12 18.05 2.69
N GLU A 216 -13.13 17.99 3.59
CA GLU A 216 -12.15 19.06 3.86
C GLU A 216 -10.71 18.65 3.53
N ALA A 217 -10.49 17.35 3.32
CA ALA A 217 -9.22 16.81 2.89
C ALA A 217 -9.40 15.66 1.90
N VAL A 218 -8.39 15.46 1.06
CA VAL A 218 -8.28 14.31 0.16
C VAL A 218 -7.06 13.50 0.54
N ARG A 219 -7.25 12.22 0.80
CA ARG A 219 -6.18 11.28 1.09
C ARG A 219 -5.97 10.34 -0.08
N HIS A 220 -4.73 10.28 -0.54
CA HIS A 220 -4.24 9.36 -1.54
C HIS A 220 -3.41 8.29 -0.84
N ILE A 221 -3.72 7.03 -1.11
CA ILE A 221 -3.01 5.88 -0.54
C ILE A 221 -2.56 4.98 -1.69
N ALA A 222 -1.26 4.90 -1.93
CA ALA A 222 -0.70 3.88 -2.81
C ALA A 222 -0.26 2.67 -2.00
N THR A 223 -0.51 1.47 -2.49
CA THR A 223 0.08 0.25 -1.92
C THR A 223 0.85 -0.52 -2.98
N LEU A 224 1.92 -1.20 -2.55
CA LEU A 224 2.75 -2.03 -3.38
C LEU A 224 2.97 -3.38 -2.71
N VAL A 225 2.76 -4.45 -3.47
CA VAL A 225 3.25 -5.79 -3.15
C VAL A 225 4.30 -6.18 -4.19
N CYS A 226 5.48 -6.61 -3.74
CA CYS A 226 6.50 -7.14 -4.65
C CYS A 226 7.45 -8.09 -3.91
N ASP A 227 7.99 -9.06 -4.64
CA ASP A 227 8.98 -9.99 -4.13
C ASP A 227 10.39 -9.52 -4.52
N VAL A 228 11.19 -9.15 -3.52
CA VAL A 228 12.57 -8.69 -3.72
C VAL A 228 13.51 -9.88 -3.52
N PRO A 229 14.30 -10.28 -4.54
CA PRO A 229 15.27 -11.36 -4.38
C PRO A 229 16.35 -10.96 -3.37
N PRO A 230 17.06 -11.92 -2.72
CA PRO A 230 18.24 -11.59 -1.92
C PRO A 230 19.25 -10.76 -2.74
N LEU A 231 19.65 -9.60 -2.21
CA LEU A 231 20.47 -8.63 -2.94
C LEU A 231 21.95 -8.67 -2.53
N ASN A 232 22.31 -9.56 -1.60
CA ASN A 232 23.67 -9.81 -1.14
C ASN A 232 24.27 -10.98 -1.93
N GLY A 233 25.09 -10.71 -2.94
CA GLY A 233 25.72 -11.80 -3.73
C GLY A 233 26.28 -11.43 -5.11
N ARG A 234 26.79 -10.21 -5.29
CA ARG A 234 27.76 -9.93 -6.36
C ARG A 234 29.06 -9.49 -5.75
#